data_AF-A0A7V6TMQ8-F1
#
_entry.id   AF-A0A7V6TMQ8-F1
#
_cell.length_a   1.000
_cell.length_b   1.000
_cell.length_c   1.000
_cell.angle_alpha   90.00
_cell.angle_beta   90.00
_cell.angle_gamma   90.00
#
_symmetry.space_group_name_H-M   'P 1'
#
loop_
_entity.id
_entity.type
_entity.pdbx_description
1 polymer ?
#
loop_
_entity_poly.entity_id
_entity_poly.type
_entity_poly.pdbx_seq_one_letter_code
_entity_poly.pdbx_strand_id
1 'polypeptide(L)' 'MGAKKRKLTDMLTPEEKKLYEKVLEDIAENEDFYTNSTAEEITRHLIEECGFDKEAIYKLFKKITEINEG' A
#
# COMPACT_ATOMS: atom_id res chain seq x y z
N MET A 1 -7.71 -15.18 10.02
CA MET A 1 -7.14 -14.02 9.30
C MET A 1 -6.98 -14.19 7.77
N GLY A 2 -7.42 -15.28 7.14
CA GLY A 2 -7.17 -15.53 5.69
C GLY A 2 -8.20 -15.00 4.68
N ALA A 3 -9.41 -14.61 5.10
CA ALA A 3 -10.50 -14.25 4.18
C ALA A 3 -10.38 -12.83 3.59
N LYS A 4 -9.90 -11.85 4.38
CA LYS A 4 -9.74 -10.45 3.94
C LYS A 4 -8.58 -10.29 2.95
N LYS A 5 -7.47 -11.01 3.14
CA LYS A 5 -6.30 -10.96 2.25
C LYS A 5 -6.62 -11.50 0.85
N ARG A 6 -7.43 -12.57 0.75
CA ARG A 6 -7.91 -13.12 -0.54
C ARG A 6 -8.79 -12.11 -1.29
N LYS A 7 -9.78 -11.51 -0.60
CA LYS A 7 -10.66 -10.48 -1.20
C LYS A 7 -9.87 -9.29 -1.76
N LEU A 8 -8.85 -8.81 -1.03
CA LEU A 8 -7.99 -7.74 -1.53
C LEU A 8 -7.23 -8.16 -2.79
N THR A 9 -6.52 -9.29 -2.74
CA THR A 9 -5.80 -9.78 -3.92
C THR A 9 -6.71 -10.12 -5.10
N ASP A 10 -7.99 -10.41 -4.88
CA ASP A 10 -8.92 -10.67 -6.00
C ASP A 10 -9.44 -9.36 -6.65
N MET A 11 -9.40 -8.23 -5.93
CA MET A 11 -9.88 -6.92 -6.41
C MET A 11 -8.78 -6.03 -7.01
N LEU A 12 -7.51 -6.37 -6.77
CA LEU A 12 -6.38 -5.68 -7.35
C LEU A 12 -6.09 -6.18 -8.77
N THR A 13 -5.83 -5.27 -9.70
CA THR A 13 -5.29 -5.60 -11.01
C THR A 13 -3.87 -6.18 -10.88
N PRO A 14 -3.34 -6.86 -11.91
CA PRO A 14 -1.95 -7.36 -11.86
C PRO A 14 -0.91 -6.28 -11.56
N GLU A 15 -1.15 -5.04 -12.01
CA GLU A 15 -0.25 -3.90 -11.76
C GLU A 15 -0.38 -3.40 -10.31
N GLU A 16 -1.60 -3.31 -9.80
CA GLU A 16 -1.86 -2.93 -8.40
C GLU A 16 -1.31 -3.98 -7.43
N LYS A 17 -1.33 -5.27 -7.78
CA LYS A 17 -0.70 -6.34 -6.99
C LYS A 17 0.80 -6.15 -6.87
N LYS A 18 1.47 -5.87 -7.99
CA LYS A 18 2.91 -5.60 -7.99
C LYS A 18 3.25 -4.38 -7.15
N LEU A 19 2.43 -3.32 -7.24
CA LEU A 19 2.59 -2.15 -6.39
C LEU A 19 2.39 -2.50 -4.91
N TYR A 20 1.34 -3.25 -4.59
CA TYR A 20 1.05 -3.69 -3.22
C TYR A 20 2.18 -4.54 -2.63
N GLU A 21 2.74 -5.47 -3.40
CA GLU A 21 3.89 -6.29 -2.97
C GLU A 21 5.12 -5.42 -2.71
N LYS A 22 5.46 -4.49 -3.61
CA LYS A 22 6.58 -3.55 -3.40
C LYS A 22 6.40 -2.69 -2.16
N VAL A 23 5.19 -2.19 -1.92
CA VAL A 23 4.89 -1.42 -0.70
C VAL A 23 5.06 -2.29 0.55
N LEU A 24 4.66 -3.56 0.51
CA LEU A 24 4.87 -4.48 1.63
C LEU A 24 6.36 -4.80 1.87
N GLU A 25 7.14 -4.97 0.81
CA GLU A 25 8.60 -5.14 0.90
C GLU A 25 9.24 -3.91 1.53
N ASP A 26 8.91 -2.71 1.05
CA ASP A 26 9.46 -1.47 1.56
C ASP A 26 9.10 -1.23 3.04
N ILE A 27 7.85 -1.53 3.44
CA ILE A 27 7.44 -1.50 4.85
C ILE A 27 8.26 -2.47 5.70
N ALA A 28 8.57 -3.66 5.18
CA ALA A 28 9.36 -4.64 5.91
C ALA A 28 10.83 -4.23 6.03
N GLU A 29 11.39 -3.53 5.04
CA GLU A 29 12.76 -3.01 5.07
C GLU A 29 12.89 -1.75 5.93
N ASN A 30 11.83 -0.93 6.01
CA ASN A 30 11.82 0.36 6.69
C ASN A 30 10.83 0.40 7.88
N GLU A 31 10.64 -0.71 8.60
CA GLU A 31 9.60 -0.87 9.64
C GLU A 31 9.60 0.27 10.68
N ASP A 32 10.78 0.70 11.14
CA ASP A 32 10.94 1.81 12.08
C ASP A 32 10.40 3.14 11.53
N PHE A 33 10.60 3.42 10.24
CA PHE A 33 10.07 4.62 9.60
C PHE A 33 8.54 4.57 9.58
N TYR A 34 7.96 3.49 9.07
CA TYR A 34 6.50 3.36 8.97
C TYR A 34 5.78 3.35 10.33
N THR A 35 6.46 2.91 11.39
CA THR A 35 5.91 2.90 12.75
C THR A 35 5.91 4.30 13.40
N ASN A 36 6.88 5.14 13.06
CA ASN A 36 7.07 6.45 13.70
C ASN A 36 6.67 7.65 12.82
N SER A 37 6.41 7.42 11.53
CA SER A 37 6.05 8.48 10.59
C SER A 37 4.55 8.72 10.49
N THR A 38 4.21 9.94 10.13
CA THR A 38 2.86 10.35 9.78
C THR A 38 2.44 9.79 8.42
N ALA A 39 1.14 9.75 8.17
CA ALA A 39 0.60 9.33 6.86
C ALA A 39 1.10 10.22 5.70
N GLU A 40 1.33 11.52 5.96
CA GLU A 40 1.89 12.45 4.96
C GLU A 40 3.34 12.11 4.63
N GLU A 41 4.17 11.80 5.63
CA GLU A 41 5.57 11.40 5.44
C GLU A 41 5.68 10.06 4.72
N ILE A 42 4.85 9.09 5.08
CA ILE A 42 4.77 7.80 4.40
C ILE A 42 4.37 7.98 2.94
N THR A 43 3.35 8.81 2.68
CA THR A 43 2.90 9.09 1.30
C THR A 43 4.00 9.77 0.50
N ARG A 44 4.73 10.72 1.11
CA ARG A 44 5.87 11.39 0.47
C ARG A 44 6.98 10.40 0.15
N HIS A 45 7.37 9.54 1.09
CA HIS A 45 8.40 8.51 0.88
C HIS A 45 8.05 7.59 -0.30
N LEU A 46 6.82 7.09 -0.33
CA LEU A 46 6.36 6.21 -1.41
C LEU A 46 6.40 6.88 -2.80
N ILE A 47 6.12 8.18 -2.89
CA ILE A 47 6.10 8.91 -4.16
C ILE A 47 7.52 9.37 -4.56
N GLU A 48 8.24 9.99 -3.63
CA GLU A 48 9.49 10.69 -3.91
C GLU A 48 10.71 9.77 -3.82
N GLU A 49 10.73 8.84 -2.87
CA GLU A 49 11.86 7.93 -2.66
C GLU A 49 11.67 6.60 -3.39
N CYS A 50 10.49 5.97 -3.27
CA CYS A 50 10.22 4.71 -3.98
C CYS A 50 9.83 4.95 -5.46
N GLY A 51 9.52 6.19 -5.85
CA GLY A 51 9.20 6.58 -7.22
C GLY A 51 7.86 6.04 -7.71
N PHE A 52 6.93 5.73 -6.81
CA PHE A 52 5.62 5.21 -7.19
C PHE A 52 4.69 6.32 -7.68
N ASP A 53 3.82 5.96 -8.61
CA ASP A 53 2.80 6.89 -9.10
C ASP A 53 1.79 7.25 -8.00
N LYS A 54 1.61 8.56 -7.79
CA LYS A 54 0.72 9.10 -6.76
C LYS A 54 -0.73 8.65 -6.95
N GLU A 55 -1.22 8.61 -8.19
CA GLU A 55 -2.60 8.19 -8.47
C GLU A 55 -2.78 6.68 -8.22
N ALA A 56 -1.79 5.87 -8.59
CA ALA A 56 -1.77 4.43 -8.33
C ALA A 56 -1.77 4.12 -6.82
N ILE A 57 -0.94 4.82 -6.03
CA ILE A 57 -0.93 4.68 -4.56
C ILE A 57 -2.28 5.06 -3.97
N TYR A 58 -2.84 6.20 -4.39
CA TYR A 58 -4.12 6.67 -3.88
C TYR A 58 -5.24 5.67 -4.18
N LYS A 59 -5.31 5.14 -5.40
CA LYS A 59 -6.28 4.09 -5.78
C LYS A 59 -6.09 2.82 -4.96
N LEU A 60 -4.84 2.40 -4.75
CA LEU A 60 -4.52 1.22 -3.95
C LEU A 60 -5.00 1.38 -2.50
N PHE A 61 -4.66 2.49 -1.85
CA PHE A 61 -5.09 2.76 -0.48
C PHE A 61 -6.59 2.90 -0.35
N LYS A 62 -7.25 3.58 -1.30
CA LYS A 62 -8.71 3.68 -1.34
C LYS A 62 -9.38 2.30 -1.35
N LYS A 63 -8.93 1.40 -2.23
CA LYS A 63 -9.46 0.02 -2.31
C LYS A 63 -9.22 -0.75 -1.01
N ILE A 64 -8.03 -0.59 -0.40
CA ILE A 64 -7.71 -1.24 0.88
C ILE A 64 -8.68 -0.76 1.98
N THR A 65 -8.93 0.54 2.06
CA THR A 65 -9.87 1.13 3.02
C THR A 65 -11.30 0.63 2.80
N GLU A 66 -11.78 0.62 1.55
CA GLU A 66 -13.11 0.12 1.19
C GLU A 66 -13.31 -1.35 1.61
N ILE A 67 -12.25 -2.17 1.59
CA ILE A 67 -12.29 -3.57 2.02
C ILE A 67 -12.22 -3.72 3.54
N ASN A 68 -11.56 -2.79 4.23
CA ASN A 68 -11.39 -2.88 5.68
C ASN A 68 -12.64 -2.39 6.43
N GLU A 69 -13.33 -1.38 5.90
CA GLU A 69 -14.58 -0.85 6.44
C GLU A 69 -15.82 -1.65 5.98
N GLY A 70 -15.67 -2.56 5.02
CA GLY A 70 -16.72 -3.46 4.51
C GLY A 70 -16.83 -4.83 5.18
#